data_AF-A0A0K9H7A7-F1
#
_entry.id   AF-A0A0K9H7A7-F1
#
_cell.length_a   1.000
_cell.length_b   1.000
_cell.length_c   1.000
_cell.angle_alpha   90.00
_cell.angle_beta   90.00
_cell.angle_gamma   90.00
#
_symmetry.space_group_name_H-M   'P 1'
#
loop_
_entity.id
_entity.type
_entity.pdbx_description
1 polymer ?
#
loop_
_entity_poly.entity_id
_entity_poly.type
_entity_poly.pdbx_seq_one_letter_code
_entity_poly.pdbx_strand_id
1 'polypeptide(L)'
;MTEENSELKNSIQRFYDLLKKYPDSPDAAYDFVVYLRSFLKIQSKKPLPTIEIMTLLKKYKPNVFYALRKMAEKNIMLNILTELPMESEAAEKKLKRLLNS
;
A
#
# COMPACT_ATOMS: atom_id res chain seq x y z
N MET A 1 -22.18 -5.36 7.76
CA MET A 1 -20.98 -4.80 7.11
C MET A 1 -21.41 -4.29 5.73
N THR A 2 -21.15 -3.04 5.39
CA THR A 2 -21.33 -2.57 4.00
C THR A 2 -20.27 -3.21 3.11
N GLU A 3 -20.62 -3.56 1.87
CA GLU A 3 -19.71 -4.21 0.90
C GLU A 3 -18.39 -3.44 0.74
N GLU A 4 -18.48 -2.10 0.72
CA GLU A 4 -17.37 -1.14 0.72
C GLU A 4 -16.30 -1.42 1.81
N ASN A 5 -16.74 -1.69 3.04
CA ASN A 5 -15.84 -1.96 4.17
C ASN A 5 -15.18 -3.34 4.01
N SER A 6 -15.87 -4.29 3.38
CA SER A 6 -15.29 -5.61 3.10
C SER A 6 -14.20 -5.55 2.02
N GLU A 7 -14.39 -4.75 0.98
CA GLU A 7 -13.40 -4.59 -0.10
C GLU A 7 -12.10 -3.96 0.43
N LEU A 8 -12.22 -2.88 1.22
CA LEU A 8 -11.07 -2.24 1.85
C LEU A 8 -10.30 -3.22 2.76
N LYS A 9 -11.01 -3.96 3.63
CA LYS A 9 -10.38 -4.96 4.51
C LYS A 9 -9.65 -6.04 3.71
N ASN A 10 -10.29 -6.57 2.66
CA ASN A 10 -9.69 -7.59 1.80
C ASN A 10 -8.43 -7.06 1.12
N SER A 11 -8.44 -5.79 0.67
CA SER A 11 -7.24 -5.18 0.10
C SER A 11 -6.13 -4.99 1.12
N ILE A 12 -6.45 -4.56 2.34
CA ILE A 12 -5.45 -4.44 3.42
C ILE A 12 -4.87 -5.81 3.77
N GLN A 13 -5.69 -6.87 3.81
CA GLN A 13 -5.19 -8.23 4.02
C GLN A 13 -4.26 -8.67 2.88
N ARG A 14 -4.67 -8.45 1.63
CA ARG A 14 -3.83 -8.73 0.45
C ARG A 14 -2.49 -8.01 0.49
N PHE A 15 -2.45 -6.78 1.02
CA PHE A 15 -1.18 -6.07 1.22
C PHE A 15 -0.24 -6.81 2.18
N TYR A 16 -0.73 -7.26 3.34
CA TYR A 16 0.08 -8.06 4.27
C TYR A 16 0.51 -9.38 3.66
N ASP A 17 -0.35 -10.02 2.86
CA ASP A 17 0.00 -11.25 2.16
C ASP A 17 1.13 -11.01 1.15
N LEU A 18 1.12 -9.88 0.42
CA LEU A 18 2.21 -9.49 -0.48
C LEU A 18 3.51 -9.21 0.28
N LEU A 19 3.44 -8.52 1.41
CA LEU A 19 4.61 -8.28 2.28
C LEU A 19 5.23 -9.59 2.77
N LYS A 20 4.41 -10.60 3.06
CA LYS A 20 4.87 -11.93 3.50
C LYS A 20 5.38 -12.79 2.35
N LYS A 21 4.70 -12.76 1.20
CA LYS A 21 4.94 -13.63 0.05
C LYS A 21 6.23 -13.26 -0.69
N TYR A 22 6.43 -11.98 -0.97
CA TYR A 22 7.54 -11.55 -1.83
C TYR A 22 8.74 -11.08 -1.00
N PRO A 23 9.99 -11.39 -1.41
CA PRO A 23 11.18 -10.84 -0.78
C PRO A 23 11.28 -9.32 -1.02
N ASP A 24 12.13 -8.63 -0.25
CA ASP A 24 12.48 -7.24 -0.55
C ASP A 24 13.47 -7.16 -1.72
N SER A 25 13.00 -7.51 -2.92
CA SER A 25 13.75 -7.41 -4.18
C SER A 25 13.05 -6.41 -5.12
N PRO A 26 13.80 -5.60 -5.88
CA PRO A 26 13.25 -4.78 -6.96
C PRO A 26 12.35 -5.56 -7.94
N ASP A 27 12.62 -6.86 -8.15
CA ASP A 27 11.83 -7.71 -9.06
C ASP A 27 10.37 -7.85 -8.63
N ALA A 28 10.08 -7.72 -7.33
CA ALA A 28 8.73 -7.77 -6.79
C ALA A 28 7.95 -6.47 -7.00
N ALA A 29 8.59 -5.38 -7.44
CA ALA A 29 7.95 -4.07 -7.55
C ALA A 29 6.70 -4.09 -8.43
N TYR A 30 6.69 -4.89 -9.50
CA TYR A 30 5.53 -5.00 -10.38
C TYR A 30 4.27 -5.51 -9.65
N ASP A 31 4.40 -6.53 -8.79
CA ASP A 31 3.29 -7.05 -7.99
C ASP A 31 2.71 -5.98 -7.06
N PHE A 32 3.57 -5.15 -6.47
CA PHE A 32 3.14 -4.03 -5.64
C PHE A 32 2.48 -2.92 -6.48
N VAL A 33 2.92 -2.65 -7.71
CA VAL A 33 2.22 -1.72 -8.62
C VAL A 33 0.80 -2.21 -8.92
N VAL A 34 0.65 -3.49 -9.25
CA VAL A 34 -0.66 -4.10 -9.54
C VAL A 34 -1.58 -3.95 -8.33
N TYR A 35 -1.06 -4.23 -7.13
CA TYR A 35 -1.79 -4.02 -5.88
C TYR A 35 -2.22 -2.56 -5.69
N LEU A 36 -1.29 -1.60 -5.80
CA LEU A 36 -1.57 -0.17 -5.58
C LEU A 36 -2.64 0.35 -6.55
N ARG A 37 -2.61 -0.10 -7.82
CA ARG A 37 -3.65 0.23 -8.80
C ARG A 37 -5.02 -0.30 -8.42
N SER A 38 -5.10 -1.54 -7.91
CA SER A 38 -6.37 -2.09 -7.42
C SER A 38 -6.84 -1.37 -6.17
N PHE A 39 -5.94 -1.11 -5.22
CA PHE A 39 -6.24 -0.44 -3.96
C PHE A 39 -6.83 0.96 -4.17
N LEU A 40 -6.24 1.76 -5.07
CA LEU A 40 -6.71 3.11 -5.36
C LEU A 40 -8.08 3.17 -6.06
N LYS A 41 -8.59 2.05 -6.57
CA LYS A 41 -9.91 1.96 -7.21
C LYS A 41 -11.03 1.62 -6.24
N ILE A 42 -10.70 1.26 -4.99
CA ILE A 42 -11.69 0.91 -3.98
C ILE A 42 -12.57 2.13 -3.73
N GLN A 43 -13.87 1.95 -3.90
CA GLN A 43 -14.83 2.97 -3.52
C GLN A 43 -14.88 3.02 -2.01
N SER A 44 -14.63 4.18 -1.42
CA SER A 44 -14.66 4.35 0.04
C SER A 44 -15.18 5.73 0.40
N LYS A 45 -16.11 5.80 1.35
CA LYS A 45 -16.65 7.02 1.98
C LYS A 45 -15.59 7.73 2.82
N LYS A 46 -14.58 6.98 3.27
CA LYS A 46 -13.43 7.51 4.02
C LYS A 46 -12.20 7.52 3.13
N PRO A 47 -11.25 8.45 3.36
CA PRO A 47 -9.96 8.42 2.66
C PRO A 47 -9.28 7.06 2.82
N LEU A 48 -8.75 6.52 1.71
CA LEU A 48 -7.98 5.29 1.74
C LEU A 48 -6.72 5.49 2.61
N PRO A 49 -6.28 4.47 3.36
CA PRO A 49 -5.09 4.53 4.20
C PRO A 49 -3.79 4.44 3.37
N THR A 50 -3.67 5.25 2.33
CA THR A 50 -2.58 5.22 1.35
C THR A 50 -1.24 5.57 1.99
N ILE A 51 -1.23 6.56 2.89
CA ILE A 51 -0.03 6.93 3.66
C ILE A 51 0.46 5.75 4.48
N GLU A 52 -0.44 5.01 5.13
CA GLU A 52 -0.07 3.87 5.95
C GLU A 52 0.47 2.71 5.12
N ILE A 53 -0.16 2.41 3.97
CA ILE A 53 0.33 1.41 3.01
C ILE A 53 1.74 1.77 2.54
N MET A 54 1.97 3.00 2.10
CA MET A 54 3.28 3.42 1.58
C MET A 54 4.34 3.46 2.70
N THR A 55 3.97 3.88 3.91
CA THR A 55 4.84 3.87 5.09
C THR A 55 5.30 2.46 5.43
N LEU A 56 4.38 1.49 5.50
CA LEU A 56 4.74 0.10 5.77
C LEU A 56 5.53 -0.53 4.62
N LEU A 57 5.22 -0.17 3.38
CA LEU A 57 5.97 -0.66 2.22
C LEU A 57 7.42 -0.21 2.27
N LYS A 58 7.70 1.08 2.54
CA LYS A 58 9.07 1.57 2.70
C LYS A 58 9.78 0.94 3.90
N LYS A 59 9.07 0.72 5.01
CA LYS A 59 9.63 0.12 6.23
C LYS A 59 10.02 -1.35 6.02
N TYR A 60 9.13 -2.15 5.43
CA TYR A 60 9.30 -3.61 5.33
C TYR A 60 9.91 -4.07 4.01
N LYS A 61 9.80 -3.26 2.95
CA LYS A 61 10.32 -3.54 1.62
C LYS A 61 11.00 -2.29 1.01
N PRO A 62 12.06 -1.76 1.64
CA PRO A 62 12.74 -0.54 1.17
C PRO A 62 13.28 -0.66 -0.27
N ASN A 63 13.78 -1.84 -0.70
CA ASN A 63 14.28 -2.03 -2.06
C ASN A 63 13.14 -2.00 -3.08
N VAL A 64 12.01 -2.63 -2.76
CA VAL A 64 10.78 -2.54 -3.56
C VAL A 64 10.33 -1.08 -3.65
N PHE A 65 10.26 -0.37 -2.52
CA PHE A 65 9.84 1.02 -2.49
C PHE A 65 10.74 1.91 -3.36
N TYR A 66 12.06 1.72 -3.30
CA TYR A 66 12.99 2.47 -4.13
C TYR A 66 12.85 2.13 -5.62
N ALA A 67 12.59 0.87 -5.96
CA ALA A 67 12.28 0.47 -7.33
C ALA A 67 10.99 1.15 -7.83
N LEU A 68 9.94 1.22 -7.01
CA LEU A 68 8.72 1.98 -7.34
C LEU A 68 9.01 3.47 -7.58
N ARG A 69 9.91 4.07 -6.79
CA ARG A 69 10.33 5.46 -6.98
C ARG A 69 11.06 5.68 -8.31
N LYS A 70 11.89 4.74 -8.77
CA LYS A 70 12.48 4.80 -10.12
C LYS A 70 11.41 4.70 -11.20
N MET A 71 10.43 3.82 -11.01
CA MET A 71 9.31 3.66 -11.95
C MET A 71 8.40 4.91 -12.00
N ALA A 72 8.42 5.76 -10.97
CA ALA A 72 7.60 6.97 -10.88
C ALA A 72 7.92 8.01 -11.96
N GLU A 73 9.15 8.03 -12.49
CA GLU A 73 9.56 8.93 -13.58
C GLU A 73 8.64 8.85 -14.80
N LYS A 74 8.02 7.69 -15.03
CA LYS A 74 7.10 7.43 -16.15
C LYS A 74 5.68 7.10 -15.68
N ASN A 75 5.39 7.24 -14.38
CA ASN A 75 4.12 6.84 -13.80
C ASN A 75 3.66 7.84 -12.73
N ILE A 76 2.71 8.70 -13.11
CA ILE A 76 2.16 9.77 -12.24
C ILE A 76 1.60 9.22 -10.93
N MET A 77 0.90 8.07 -10.97
CA MET A 77 0.37 7.44 -9.77
C MET A 77 1.49 7.10 -8.78
N LEU A 78 2.56 6.46 -9.25
CA LEU A 78 3.71 6.15 -8.40
C LEU A 78 4.45 7.41 -7.94
N ASN A 79 4.50 8.46 -8.76
CA ASN A 79 5.09 9.73 -8.37
C ASN A 79 4.40 10.31 -7.14
N ILE A 80 3.07 10.44 -7.19
CA ILE A 80 2.27 10.92 -6.07
C ILE A 80 2.44 10.01 -4.84
N LEU A 81 2.35 8.69 -5.01
CA LEU A 81 2.42 7.74 -3.90
C LEU A 81 3.77 7.71 -3.20
N THR A 82 4.87 7.85 -3.95
CA THR A 82 6.23 7.75 -3.39
C THR A 82 6.72 9.06 -2.77
N GLU A 83 6.03 10.17 -3.04
CA GLU A 83 6.28 11.48 -2.43
C GLU A 83 5.45 11.73 -1.16
N LEU A 84 4.52 10.83 -0.79
CA LEU A 84 3.72 10.99 0.41
C LEU A 84 4.58 11.08 1.68
N PRO A 85 4.26 11.99 2.62
CA PRO A 85 4.99 12.12 3.88
C PRO A 85 4.82 10.83 4.69
N MET A 86 5.95 10.18 5.00
CA MET A 86 5.96 8.95 5.78
C MET A 86 6.30 9.25 7.22
N GLU A 87 5.28 9.56 8.00
CA GLU A 87 5.42 10.20 9.32
C GLU A 87 4.58 9.49 10.38
N SER A 88 4.46 8.15 10.33
CA SER A 88 3.64 7.46 11.33
C SER A 88 4.20 6.12 11.79
N GLU A 89 4.74 6.12 13.02
CA GLU A 89 4.94 4.90 13.81
C GLU A 89 3.60 4.15 14.03
N ALA A 90 2.48 4.88 13.99
CA ALA A 90 1.15 4.34 14.17
C ALA A 90 0.51 3.78 12.89
N ALA A 91 1.20 3.79 11.73
CA ALA A 91 0.66 3.32 10.46
C ALA A 91 0.15 1.87 10.54
N GLU A 92 0.94 0.98 11.14
CA GLU A 92 0.57 -0.43 11.31
C GLU A 92 -0.64 -0.60 12.23
N LYS A 93 -0.67 0.16 13.33
CA LYS A 93 -1.79 0.14 14.28
C LYS A 93 -3.09 0.57 13.61
N LYS A 94 -3.03 1.57 12.73
CA LYS A 94 -4.20 2.05 11.99
C LYS A 94 -4.71 1.03 10.98
N LEU A 95 -3.83 0.38 10.21
CA LEU A 95 -4.23 -0.70 9.30
C LEU A 95 -4.82 -1.91 10.05
N LYS A 96 -4.22 -2.31 11.17
CA LYS A 96 -4.75 -3.39 12.02
C LYS A 96 -6.12 -3.06 12.61
N ARG A 97 -6.35 -1.80 13.01
CA ARG A 97 -7.67 -1.34 13.45
C ARG A 97 -8.71 -1.47 12.35
N LEU A 98 -8.39 -1.09 11.12
CA LEU A 98 -9.30 -1.18 9.97
C LEU A 98 -9.65 -2.64 9.62
N LEU A 99 -8.73 -3.59 9.80
CA LEU A 99 -9.03 -5.02 9.63
C LEU A 99 -10.05 -5.52 10.69
N ASN A 100 -9.85 -5.10 11.94
CA ASN A 100 -10.61 -5.60 13.08
C ASN A 100 -11.89 -4.81 13.42
N SER A 101 -12.16 -3.68 12.74
CA SER A 101 -13.32 -2.80 12.97
C SER A 101 -14.54 -3.21 12.17
#